data_AF-C3YFC0-F1
#
_entry.id   AF-C3YFC0-F1
#
_cell.length_a   1.000
_cell.length_b   1.000
_cell.length_c   1.000
_cell.angle_alpha   90.00
_cell.angle_beta   90.00
_cell.angle_gamma   90.00
#
_symmetry.space_group_name_H-M   'P 1'
#
loop_
_entity.id
_entity.type
_entity.pdbx_description
1 polymer ?
#
loop_
_entity_poly.entity_id
_entity_poly.type
_entity_poly.pdbx_seq_one_letter_code
_entity_poly.pdbx_strand_id
1 'polypeptide(L)'
;YARYLRSVKASVKHLRFQFDLGHPEDQFGKMLINVLRGVNCRNLVALDAMWSQTLCRPLMPHPSDYFPPYESPPLGKVKAFQEFLKVLVAAAPNLRQAMLPFDWSFESTSLLTQFRYLTELHLKYYWIFSVLSQEQLTALLKGLTHLKKFTLQLRNRITPGSLHELQYTMESKSIQLLDISGCQGFFLRGMNMPQLQRIWVSRPRWSGPLIILNEHSFIPRCVYYVLVEGAPALKVINSYRLEENWTRGLSGELHRTLRHACSCQKHLNSWALM
;
A
#
# COMPACT_ATOMS: atom_id res chain seq x y z
N TYR A 1 1.88 13.08 -29.89
CA TYR A 1 1.49 11.67 -29.66
C TYR A 1 0.09 11.49 -29.09
N ALA A 2 -0.27 12.07 -27.92
CA ALA A 2 -1.62 11.95 -27.32
C ALA A 2 -2.78 12.28 -28.28
N ARG A 3 -2.65 13.34 -29.10
CA ARG A 3 -3.64 13.69 -30.13
C ARG A 3 -3.85 12.58 -31.16
N TYR A 4 -2.76 11.96 -31.61
CA TYR A 4 -2.78 10.87 -32.57
C TYR A 4 -3.46 9.61 -31.99
N LEU A 5 -3.15 9.22 -30.75
CA LEU A 5 -3.80 8.06 -30.12
C LEU A 5 -5.32 8.22 -30.05
N ARG A 6 -5.81 9.44 -29.80
CA ARG A 6 -7.24 9.74 -29.78
C ARG A 6 -7.85 9.74 -31.18
N SER A 7 -7.16 10.29 -32.18
CA SER A 7 -7.69 10.32 -33.56
C SER A 7 -7.88 8.92 -34.13
N VAL A 8 -7.01 7.97 -33.78
CA VAL A 8 -7.12 6.56 -34.19
C VAL A 8 -7.92 5.70 -33.21
N LYS A 9 -8.49 6.29 -32.14
CA LYS A 9 -9.17 5.57 -31.04
C LYS A 9 -8.39 4.36 -30.55
N ALA A 10 -7.09 4.55 -30.32
CA ALA A 10 -6.16 3.48 -29.98
C ALA A 10 -6.68 2.61 -28.83
N SER A 11 -6.46 1.30 -28.92
CA SER A 11 -6.73 0.40 -27.80
C SER A 11 -5.54 0.36 -26.85
N VAL A 12 -5.73 0.84 -25.64
CA VAL A 12 -4.66 0.89 -24.62
C VAL A 12 -4.72 -0.38 -23.78
N LYS A 13 -3.61 -1.13 -23.74
CA LYS A 13 -3.47 -2.33 -22.90
C LYS A 13 -2.74 -2.05 -21.58
N HIS A 14 -1.75 -1.16 -21.60
CA HIS A 14 -0.93 -0.81 -20.46
C HIS A 14 -0.81 0.71 -20.39
N LEU A 15 -0.97 1.28 -19.19
CA LEU A 15 -0.75 2.70 -18.94
C LEU A 15 0.36 2.82 -17.90
N ARG A 16 1.48 3.44 -18.30
CA ARG A 16 2.61 3.72 -17.42
C ARG A 16 2.99 5.18 -17.50
N PHE A 17 3.16 5.82 -16.35
CA PHE A 17 3.64 7.19 -16.29
C PHE A 17 4.30 7.53 -14.96
N GLN A 18 5.15 8.57 -15.01
CA GLN A 18 5.80 9.17 -13.85
C GLN A 18 5.86 10.69 -14.02
N PHE A 19 4.82 11.35 -13.55
CA PHE A 19 4.72 12.81 -13.52
C PHE A 19 3.76 13.25 -12.41
N ASP A 20 4.01 14.42 -11.86
CA ASP A 20 3.17 15.06 -10.87
C ASP A 20 1.87 15.57 -11.49
N LEU A 21 0.75 14.93 -11.15
CA LEU A 21 -0.56 15.29 -11.70
C LEU A 21 -1.08 16.65 -11.19
N GLY A 22 -0.60 17.11 -10.04
CA GLY A 22 -1.04 18.36 -9.42
C GLY A 22 -0.09 19.52 -9.62
N HIS A 23 0.96 19.37 -10.43
CA HIS A 23 1.86 20.48 -10.72
C HIS A 23 1.14 21.56 -11.54
N PRO A 24 1.10 22.83 -11.08
CA PRO A 24 0.31 23.89 -11.72
C PRO A 24 0.66 24.14 -13.20
N GLU A 25 1.94 24.04 -13.54
CA GLU A 25 2.45 24.37 -14.89
C GLU A 25 2.31 23.23 -15.89
N ASP A 26 2.41 21.97 -15.45
CA ASP A 26 2.71 20.86 -16.36
C ASP A 26 1.47 20.30 -17.07
N GLN A 27 0.26 20.66 -16.64
CA GLN A 27 -1.04 20.21 -17.17
C GLN A 27 -1.17 18.70 -17.44
N PHE A 28 -0.27 17.86 -16.89
CA PHE A 28 -0.21 16.44 -17.21
C PHE A 28 -1.47 15.70 -16.78
N GLY A 29 -2.08 16.08 -15.65
CA GLY A 29 -3.37 15.54 -15.21
C GLY A 29 -4.47 15.77 -16.24
N LYS A 30 -4.63 17.01 -16.72
CA LYS A 30 -5.60 17.36 -17.77
C LYS A 30 -5.33 16.60 -19.07
N MET A 31 -4.07 16.54 -19.49
CA MET A 31 -3.65 15.79 -20.68
C MET A 31 -4.03 14.31 -20.55
N LEU A 32 -3.71 13.67 -19.42
CA LEU A 32 -3.93 12.25 -19.20
C LEU A 32 -5.43 11.91 -19.17
N ILE A 33 -6.24 12.71 -18.48
CA ILE A 33 -7.71 12.58 -18.47
C ILE A 33 -8.25 12.70 -19.89
N ASN A 34 -7.77 13.68 -20.67
CA ASN A 34 -8.17 13.87 -22.05
C ASN A 34 -7.77 12.70 -22.96
N VAL A 35 -6.67 12.02 -22.67
CA VAL A 35 -6.29 10.77 -23.36
C VAL A 35 -7.23 9.65 -22.97
N LEU A 36 -7.44 9.38 -21.68
CA LEU A 36 -8.30 8.31 -21.19
C LEU A 36 -9.73 8.38 -21.74
N ARG A 37 -10.27 9.59 -21.89
CA ARG A 37 -11.60 9.83 -22.48
C ARG A 37 -11.67 9.63 -23.99
N GLY A 38 -10.54 9.79 -24.69
CA GLY A 38 -10.49 9.75 -26.15
C GLY A 38 -9.98 8.45 -26.76
N VAL A 39 -9.52 7.50 -25.95
CA VAL A 39 -8.97 6.20 -26.39
C VAL A 39 -9.80 5.04 -25.85
N ASN A 40 -9.67 3.85 -26.45
CA ASN A 40 -10.36 2.67 -25.97
C ASN A 40 -9.58 2.01 -24.82
N CYS A 41 -10.02 2.29 -23.59
CA CYS A 41 -9.45 1.75 -22.36
C CYS A 41 -10.10 0.43 -21.87
N ARG A 42 -11.06 -0.16 -22.61
CA ARG A 42 -11.69 -1.43 -22.21
C ARG A 42 -10.70 -2.59 -22.12
N ASN A 43 -9.60 -2.52 -22.86
CA ASN A 43 -8.53 -3.51 -22.86
C ASN A 43 -7.38 -3.15 -21.91
N LEU A 44 -7.50 -2.08 -21.12
CA LEU A 44 -6.48 -1.69 -20.16
C LEU A 44 -6.44 -2.70 -19.03
N VAL A 45 -5.35 -3.46 -18.93
CA VAL A 45 -5.18 -4.53 -17.94
C VAL A 45 -4.19 -4.17 -16.84
N ALA A 46 -3.25 -3.25 -17.10
CA ALA A 46 -2.27 -2.84 -16.10
C ALA A 46 -2.03 -1.33 -16.06
N LEU A 47 -1.85 -0.84 -14.83
CA LEU A 47 -1.52 0.54 -14.50
C LEU A 47 -0.24 0.61 -13.66
N ASP A 48 0.71 1.45 -14.08
CA ASP A 48 1.84 1.90 -13.26
C ASP A 48 1.84 3.44 -13.24
N ALA A 49 1.31 4.02 -12.16
CA ALA A 49 1.00 5.43 -12.04
C ALA A 49 1.80 6.08 -10.91
N MET A 50 3.01 6.57 -11.22
CA MET A 50 3.80 7.36 -10.28
C MET A 50 3.37 8.83 -10.36
N TRP A 51 2.21 9.13 -9.79
CA TRP A 51 1.50 10.41 -9.98
C TRP A 51 1.98 11.56 -9.09
N SER A 52 2.93 11.31 -8.19
CA SER A 52 3.37 12.27 -7.17
C SER A 52 4.69 12.99 -7.48
N GLN A 53 5.41 12.57 -8.51
CA GLN A 53 6.77 13.06 -8.80
C GLN A 53 7.03 13.11 -10.31
N THR A 54 7.63 14.21 -10.78
CA THR A 54 8.20 14.35 -12.12
C THR A 54 9.72 14.26 -12.02
N LEU A 55 10.34 13.24 -12.63
CA LEU A 55 11.79 12.94 -12.48
C LEU A 55 12.74 14.08 -12.91
N CYS A 56 12.30 14.97 -13.79
CA CYS A 56 13.11 16.06 -14.32
C CYS A 56 13.03 17.36 -13.48
N ARG A 57 12.23 17.39 -12.41
CA ARG A 57 12.17 18.54 -11.50
C ARG A 57 13.00 18.26 -10.25
N PRO A 58 13.80 19.22 -9.75
CA PRO A 58 14.55 19.05 -8.51
C PRO A 58 13.60 18.65 -7.37
N LEU A 59 14.04 17.72 -6.52
CA LEU A 59 13.29 17.25 -5.35
C LEU A 59 13.04 18.36 -4.31
N MET A 60 13.78 19.46 -4.43
CA MET A 60 13.66 20.65 -3.59
C MET A 60 12.86 21.72 -4.33
N PRO A 61 11.77 22.25 -3.75
CA PRO A 61 11.15 23.45 -4.28
C PRO A 61 12.18 24.57 -4.34
N HIS A 62 12.19 25.35 -5.41
CA HIS A 62 12.96 26.58 -5.45
C HIS A 62 12.41 27.51 -4.35
N PRO A 63 13.21 28.36 -3.69
CA PRO A 63 12.69 29.34 -2.73
C PRO A 63 11.67 30.36 -3.31
N SER A 64 11.36 30.30 -4.60
CA SER A 64 10.23 31.02 -5.23
C SER A 64 8.94 30.18 -5.29
N ASP A 65 9.04 28.87 -5.08
CA ASP A 65 7.92 27.91 -4.99
C ASP A 65 7.39 27.78 -3.55
N TYR A 66 7.85 28.64 -2.62
CA TYR A 66 7.14 28.88 -1.38
C TYR A 66 5.78 29.48 -1.74
N PHE A 67 4.81 28.59 -1.85
CA PHE A 67 3.40 28.90 -1.99
C PHE A 67 3.05 30.10 -1.08
N PRO A 68 2.23 31.06 -1.56
CA PRO A 68 1.63 32.02 -0.64
C PRO A 68 0.97 31.25 0.50
N PRO A 69 1.00 31.77 1.75
CA PRO A 69 0.64 31.03 2.98
C PRO A 69 -0.80 30.49 3.07
N TYR A 70 -1.58 30.57 1.98
CA TYR A 70 -2.99 30.20 1.89
C TYR A 70 -3.31 29.05 0.92
N GLU A 71 -2.42 28.65 0.01
CA GLU A 71 -2.67 27.49 -0.85
C GLU A 71 -1.92 26.28 -0.32
N SER A 72 -2.64 25.32 0.25
CA SER A 72 -2.07 24.12 0.85
C SER A 72 -1.50 23.20 -0.24
N PRO A 73 -0.17 23.14 -0.42
CA PRO A 73 0.45 22.50 -1.59
C PRO A 73 0.28 20.96 -1.71
N PRO A 74 -0.16 20.21 -0.66
CA PRO A 74 -0.55 18.81 -0.79
C PRO A 74 -1.91 18.51 -1.45
N LEU A 75 -2.91 19.38 -1.24
CA LEU A 75 -4.31 19.05 -1.51
C LEU A 75 -4.63 19.06 -3.01
N GLY A 76 -3.99 19.93 -3.79
CA GLY A 76 -4.14 19.99 -5.24
C GLY A 76 -3.72 18.69 -5.92
N LYS A 77 -2.61 18.07 -5.47
CA LYS A 77 -2.12 16.79 -6.01
C LYS A 77 -3.08 15.63 -5.74
N VAL A 78 -3.61 15.59 -4.52
CA VAL A 78 -4.60 14.57 -4.10
C VAL A 78 -5.87 14.70 -4.94
N LYS A 79 -6.39 15.92 -5.09
CA LYS A 79 -7.58 16.18 -5.94
C LYS A 79 -7.33 15.77 -7.39
N ALA A 80 -6.18 16.14 -7.96
CA ALA A 80 -5.82 15.73 -9.32
C ALA A 80 -5.72 14.20 -9.47
N PHE A 81 -5.16 13.51 -8.46
CA PHE A 81 -5.15 12.05 -8.42
C PHE A 81 -6.55 11.45 -8.33
N GLN A 82 -7.43 11.98 -7.47
CA GLN A 82 -8.82 11.52 -7.33
C GLN A 82 -9.61 11.73 -8.63
N GLU A 83 -9.47 12.88 -9.29
CA GLU A 83 -10.08 13.14 -10.60
C GLU A 83 -9.59 12.14 -11.66
N PHE A 84 -8.27 11.88 -11.70
CA PHE A 84 -7.69 10.87 -12.56
C PHE A 84 -8.28 9.48 -12.28
N LEU A 85 -8.30 9.06 -11.01
CA LEU A 85 -8.78 7.75 -10.60
C LEU A 85 -10.27 7.56 -10.93
N LYS A 86 -11.08 8.61 -10.76
CA LYS A 86 -12.52 8.62 -11.10
C LYS A 86 -12.75 8.43 -12.59
N VAL A 87 -11.97 9.09 -13.44
CA VAL A 87 -12.03 8.87 -14.89
C VAL A 87 -11.53 7.48 -15.27
N LEU A 88 -10.47 7.00 -14.60
CA LEU A 88 -9.90 5.68 -14.87
C LEU A 88 -10.89 4.55 -14.55
N VAL A 89 -11.59 4.61 -13.42
CA VAL A 89 -12.63 3.63 -13.04
C VAL A 89 -13.69 3.52 -14.14
N ALA A 90 -14.15 4.65 -14.67
CA ALA A 90 -15.16 4.67 -15.74
C ALA A 90 -14.61 4.15 -17.08
N ALA A 91 -13.36 4.47 -17.42
CA ALA A 91 -12.77 4.15 -18.71
C ALA A 91 -12.21 2.71 -18.79
N ALA A 92 -11.70 2.16 -17.69
CA ALA A 92 -10.94 0.93 -17.62
C ALA A 92 -11.54 -0.11 -16.65
N PRO A 93 -12.76 -0.63 -16.93
CA PRO A 93 -13.43 -1.56 -16.04
C PRO A 93 -12.70 -2.89 -15.86
N ASN A 94 -11.86 -3.29 -16.83
CA ASN A 94 -11.16 -4.57 -16.86
C ASN A 94 -9.73 -4.52 -16.29
N LEU A 95 -9.40 -3.46 -15.52
CA LEU A 95 -8.08 -3.32 -14.90
C LEU A 95 -7.81 -4.49 -13.95
N ARG A 96 -6.67 -5.16 -14.13
CA ARG A 96 -6.27 -6.35 -13.35
C ARG A 96 -5.08 -6.11 -12.43
N GLN A 97 -4.22 -5.17 -12.80
CA GLN A 97 -2.98 -4.86 -12.08
C GLN A 97 -2.84 -3.34 -11.89
N ALA A 98 -2.51 -2.90 -10.69
CA ALA A 98 -2.26 -1.50 -10.42
C ALA A 98 -1.10 -1.30 -9.45
N MET A 99 -0.20 -0.35 -9.79
CA MET A 99 0.87 0.14 -8.93
C MET A 99 0.83 1.66 -8.87
N LEU A 100 0.73 2.22 -7.68
CA LEU A 100 0.62 3.67 -7.48
C LEU A 100 0.95 4.08 -6.04
N PRO A 101 1.52 5.29 -5.80
CA PRO A 101 1.47 5.92 -4.48
C PRO A 101 0.02 6.08 -4.05
N PHE A 102 -0.29 5.92 -2.77
CA PHE A 102 -1.69 6.00 -2.31
C PHE A 102 -1.85 6.90 -1.11
N ASP A 103 -2.83 7.78 -1.20
CA ASP A 103 -3.09 8.84 -0.24
C ASP A 103 -4.06 8.41 0.88
N TRP A 104 -4.62 7.20 0.85
CA TRP A 104 -5.51 6.69 1.91
C TRP A 104 -6.63 7.66 2.33
N SER A 105 -7.10 8.55 1.47
CA SER A 105 -8.35 9.26 1.71
C SER A 105 -9.53 8.31 1.53
N PHE A 106 -10.67 8.61 2.19
CA PHE A 106 -11.89 7.83 2.00
C PHE A 106 -12.36 7.84 0.54
N GLU A 107 -12.22 8.97 -0.16
CA GLU A 107 -12.58 9.08 -1.58
C GLU A 107 -11.69 8.19 -2.46
N SER A 108 -10.35 8.26 -2.32
CA SER A 108 -9.46 7.40 -3.09
C SER A 108 -9.68 5.92 -2.80
N THR A 109 -9.96 5.56 -1.55
CA THR A 109 -10.29 4.18 -1.15
C THR A 109 -11.58 3.72 -1.81
N SER A 110 -12.64 4.55 -1.78
CA SER A 110 -13.93 4.27 -2.42
C SER A 110 -13.83 4.16 -3.94
N LEU A 111 -12.98 4.96 -4.59
CA LEU A 111 -12.72 4.86 -6.02
C LEU A 111 -11.96 3.58 -6.37
N LEU A 112 -10.94 3.23 -5.58
CA LEU A 112 -10.12 2.05 -5.84
C LEU A 112 -10.91 0.74 -5.69
N THR A 113 -11.87 0.66 -4.77
CA THR A 113 -12.72 -0.54 -4.60
C THR A 113 -13.69 -0.79 -5.76
N GLN A 114 -13.87 0.17 -6.67
CA GLN A 114 -14.74 0.01 -7.83
C GLN A 114 -14.12 -0.87 -8.94
N PHE A 115 -12.81 -1.14 -8.89
CA PHE A 115 -12.14 -2.05 -9.84
C PHE A 115 -12.41 -3.52 -9.50
N ARG A 116 -13.54 -4.04 -10.00
CA ARG A 116 -14.03 -5.40 -9.67
C ARG A 116 -13.11 -6.54 -10.11
N TYR A 117 -12.29 -6.34 -11.14
CA TYR A 117 -11.40 -7.39 -11.67
C TYR A 117 -9.95 -7.25 -11.24
N LEU A 118 -9.66 -6.38 -10.28
CA LEU A 118 -8.31 -6.16 -9.80
C LEU A 118 -7.79 -7.40 -9.07
N THR A 119 -6.70 -7.97 -9.59
CA THR A 119 -6.06 -9.19 -9.06
C THR A 119 -4.71 -8.93 -8.40
N GLU A 120 -4.07 -7.80 -8.73
CA GLU A 120 -2.75 -7.41 -8.22
C GLU A 120 -2.74 -5.91 -7.92
N LEU A 121 -2.40 -5.56 -6.68
CA LEU A 121 -2.40 -4.18 -6.21
C LEU A 121 -1.13 -3.89 -5.41
N HIS A 122 -0.43 -2.83 -5.79
CA HIS A 122 0.78 -2.35 -5.16
C HIS A 122 0.59 -0.89 -4.74
N LEU A 123 0.32 -0.67 -3.46
CA LEU A 123 0.16 0.66 -2.88
C LEU A 123 1.49 1.12 -2.30
N LYS A 124 2.13 2.10 -2.94
CA LYS A 124 3.36 2.72 -2.46
C LYS A 124 3.05 3.82 -1.44
N TYR A 125 4.02 4.08 -0.56
CA TYR A 125 3.91 5.13 0.43
C TYR A 125 3.74 6.52 -0.23
N TYR A 126 2.81 7.31 0.32
CA TYR A 126 2.64 8.74 0.02
C TYR A 126 2.50 9.52 1.34
N TRP A 127 3.10 10.70 1.42
CA TRP A 127 3.41 11.36 2.69
C TRP A 127 2.30 12.25 3.28
N ILE A 128 1.24 12.54 2.51
CA ILE A 128 0.27 13.61 2.80
C ILE A 128 -0.86 13.21 3.74
N PHE A 129 -1.28 11.94 3.73
CA PHE A 129 -2.13 11.39 4.77
C PHE A 129 -1.43 10.18 5.36
N SER A 130 -0.88 10.38 6.56
CA SER A 130 0.09 9.46 7.16
C SER A 130 -0.54 8.45 8.10
N VAL A 131 -1.86 8.31 8.12
CA VAL A 131 -2.54 7.38 9.03
C VAL A 131 -3.56 6.57 8.26
N LEU A 132 -3.21 5.32 7.98
CA LEU A 132 -4.17 4.30 7.56
C LEU A 132 -5.11 3.99 8.73
N SER A 133 -6.43 4.13 8.55
CA SER A 133 -7.40 3.61 9.52
C SER A 133 -7.73 2.14 9.26
N GLN A 134 -8.12 1.41 10.32
CA GLN A 134 -8.62 0.04 10.19
C GLN A 134 -9.86 -0.03 9.28
N GLU A 135 -10.72 0.99 9.31
CA GLU A 135 -11.92 1.06 8.48
C GLU A 135 -11.57 1.09 6.99
N GLN A 136 -10.61 1.93 6.58
CA GLN A 136 -10.18 2.04 5.19
C GLN A 136 -9.51 0.77 4.69
N LEU A 137 -8.66 0.14 5.51
CA LEU A 137 -8.07 -1.16 5.20
C LEU A 137 -9.16 -2.22 5.00
N THR A 138 -10.15 -2.25 5.89
CA THR A 138 -11.26 -3.20 5.82
C THR A 138 -12.11 -2.96 4.59
N ALA A 139 -12.45 -1.70 4.29
CA ALA A 139 -13.22 -1.32 3.10
C ALA A 139 -12.50 -1.73 1.81
N LEU A 140 -11.19 -1.49 1.74
CA LEU A 140 -10.35 -1.88 0.59
C LEU A 140 -10.36 -3.40 0.38
N LEU A 141 -10.03 -4.17 1.42
CA LEU A 141 -9.90 -5.62 1.32
C LEU A 141 -11.25 -6.32 1.08
N LYS A 142 -12.36 -5.79 1.63
CA LYS A 142 -13.71 -6.29 1.35
C LYS A 142 -14.20 -5.91 -0.05
N GLY A 143 -13.86 -4.72 -0.54
CA GLY A 143 -14.26 -4.25 -1.87
C GLY A 143 -13.54 -4.97 -3.00
N LEU A 144 -12.26 -5.32 -2.82
CA LEU A 144 -11.43 -5.99 -3.83
C LEU A 144 -11.50 -7.52 -3.71
N THR A 145 -12.66 -8.08 -4.01
CA THR A 145 -12.97 -9.51 -3.79
C THR A 145 -12.11 -10.47 -4.61
N HIS A 146 -11.54 -10.04 -5.73
CA HIS A 146 -10.70 -10.87 -6.61
C HIS A 146 -9.18 -10.65 -6.43
N LEU A 147 -8.77 -9.86 -5.43
CA LEU A 147 -7.38 -9.51 -5.20
C LEU A 147 -6.57 -10.73 -4.73
N LYS A 148 -5.61 -11.17 -5.55
CA LYS A 148 -4.74 -12.32 -5.25
C LYS A 148 -3.38 -11.88 -4.70
N LYS A 149 -2.87 -10.74 -5.16
CA LYS A 149 -1.58 -10.21 -4.74
C LYS A 149 -1.74 -8.80 -4.20
N PHE A 150 -1.27 -8.57 -2.99
CA PHE A 150 -1.35 -7.27 -2.36
C PHE A 150 0.01 -6.88 -1.79
N THR A 151 0.55 -5.76 -2.26
CA THR A 151 1.75 -5.12 -1.71
C THR A 151 1.36 -3.79 -1.09
N LEU A 152 1.74 -3.60 0.17
CA LEU A 152 1.43 -2.41 0.95
C LEU A 152 2.73 -1.80 1.47
N GLN A 153 2.90 -0.50 1.22
CA GLN A 153 3.97 0.30 1.79
C GLN A 153 3.36 1.49 2.53
N LEU A 154 3.68 1.61 3.81
CA LEU A 154 3.18 2.64 4.70
C LEU A 154 4.32 3.20 5.53
N ARG A 155 4.16 4.46 5.97
CA ARG A 155 4.95 5.03 7.05
C ARG A 155 4.03 5.81 7.97
N ASN A 156 3.53 5.12 8.99
CA ASN A 156 2.71 5.74 10.00
C ASN A 156 3.59 6.58 10.93
N ARG A 157 3.15 7.82 11.21
CA ARG A 157 3.80 8.67 12.21
C ARG A 157 3.37 8.21 13.60
N ILE A 158 4.33 7.96 14.47
CA ILE A 158 4.06 7.62 15.87
C ILE A 158 3.91 8.93 16.64
N THR A 159 2.70 9.23 17.08
CA THR A 159 2.40 10.31 18.04
C THR A 159 2.10 9.70 19.42
N PRO A 160 2.34 10.43 20.52
CA PRO A 160 1.94 9.97 21.85
C PRO A 160 0.47 9.53 21.87
N GLY A 161 0.18 8.34 22.38
CA GLY A 161 -1.18 7.78 22.46
C GLY A 161 -1.68 7.04 21.19
N SER A 162 -1.04 7.19 20.03
CA SER A 162 -1.48 6.57 18.76
C SER A 162 -1.09 5.09 18.59
N LEU A 163 -0.35 4.50 19.54
CA LEU A 163 0.23 3.16 19.38
C LEU A 163 -0.84 2.07 19.16
N HIS A 164 -2.00 2.19 19.81
CA HIS A 164 -3.12 1.25 19.61
C HIS A 164 -3.71 1.33 18.19
N GLU A 165 -3.57 2.46 17.50
CA GLU A 165 -4.08 2.69 16.14
C GLU A 165 -3.17 2.06 15.07
N LEU A 166 -1.98 1.59 15.46
CA LEU A 166 -1.00 0.95 14.56
C LEU A 166 -1.18 -0.57 14.46
N GLN A 167 -2.18 -1.13 15.15
CA GLN A 167 -2.49 -2.55 15.16
C GLN A 167 -3.69 -2.86 14.26
N TYR A 168 -3.45 -3.63 13.21
CA TYR A 168 -4.42 -3.90 12.15
C TYR A 168 -4.86 -5.36 12.11
N THR A 169 -6.13 -5.56 11.78
CA THR A 169 -6.68 -6.86 11.40
C THR A 169 -6.89 -6.88 9.90
N MET A 170 -6.41 -7.92 9.21
CA MET A 170 -6.57 -8.03 7.76
C MET A 170 -7.43 -9.25 7.40
N GLU A 171 -8.49 -9.04 6.64
CA GLU A 171 -9.41 -10.09 6.23
C GLU A 171 -9.59 -10.09 4.71
N SER A 172 -9.32 -11.23 4.06
CA SER A 172 -9.59 -11.40 2.64
C SER A 172 -9.71 -12.88 2.29
N LYS A 173 -10.69 -13.23 1.48
CA LYS A 173 -10.91 -14.62 1.02
C LYS A 173 -10.08 -14.99 -0.20
N SER A 174 -9.48 -14.01 -0.88
CA SER A 174 -8.86 -14.19 -2.21
C SER A 174 -7.36 -13.97 -2.24
N ILE A 175 -6.79 -13.24 -1.27
CA ILE A 175 -5.35 -12.96 -1.24
C ILE A 175 -4.55 -14.25 -1.05
N GLN A 176 -3.57 -14.44 -1.94
CA GLN A 176 -2.63 -15.55 -1.97
C GLN A 176 -1.20 -15.09 -1.66
N LEU A 177 -0.85 -13.87 -2.07
CA LEU A 177 0.46 -13.26 -1.85
C LEU A 177 0.29 -11.92 -1.16
N LEU A 178 0.88 -11.75 0.02
CA LEU A 178 0.84 -10.51 0.80
C LEU A 178 2.25 -10.00 1.06
N ASP A 179 2.56 -8.77 0.67
CA ASP A 179 3.81 -8.10 1.02
C ASP A 179 3.51 -6.84 1.85
N ILE A 180 3.88 -6.89 3.12
CA ILE A 180 3.82 -5.77 4.07
C ILE A 180 5.23 -5.41 4.59
N SER A 181 6.28 -5.93 3.94
CA SER A 181 7.67 -5.74 4.37
C SER A 181 8.16 -4.30 4.23
N GLY A 182 7.49 -3.49 3.40
CA GLY A 182 7.76 -2.07 3.23
C GLY A 182 7.05 -1.14 4.22
N CYS A 183 6.29 -1.68 5.18
CA CYS A 183 5.55 -0.87 6.15
C CYS A 183 6.42 -0.46 7.36
N GLN A 184 6.22 0.77 7.83
CA GLN A 184 6.75 1.31 9.09
C GLN A 184 5.57 1.73 9.97
N GLY A 185 5.58 1.31 11.24
CA GLY A 185 4.48 1.54 12.18
C GLY A 185 3.19 0.77 11.81
N PHE A 186 3.32 -0.45 11.29
CA PHE A 186 2.19 -1.32 10.95
C PHE A 186 2.39 -2.67 11.65
N PHE A 187 1.47 -3.03 12.54
CA PHE A 187 1.53 -4.26 13.32
C PHE A 187 0.28 -5.10 13.06
N LEU A 188 0.47 -6.41 12.89
CA LEU A 188 -0.66 -7.33 12.76
C LEU A 188 -1.22 -7.70 14.13
N ARG A 189 -2.51 -7.43 14.33
CA ARG A 189 -3.30 -7.89 15.48
C ARG A 189 -4.05 -9.19 15.17
N GLY A 190 -4.54 -9.31 13.95
CA GLY A 190 -5.33 -10.45 13.50
C GLY A 190 -5.27 -10.60 11.98
N MET A 191 -5.59 -11.80 11.53
CA MET A 191 -5.65 -12.11 10.11
C MET A 191 -6.73 -13.15 9.86
N ASN A 192 -7.43 -13.04 8.74
CA ASN A 192 -8.29 -14.08 8.19
C ASN A 192 -8.09 -14.12 6.67
N MET A 193 -7.12 -14.92 6.24
CA MET A 193 -6.73 -15.10 4.86
C MET A 193 -6.56 -16.59 4.54
N PRO A 194 -7.66 -17.34 4.36
CA PRO A 194 -7.62 -18.80 4.21
C PRO A 194 -6.86 -19.27 2.96
N GLN A 195 -6.67 -18.39 1.97
CA GLN A 195 -5.97 -18.69 0.72
C GLN A 195 -4.53 -18.16 0.69
N LEU A 196 -4.04 -17.55 1.77
CA LEU A 196 -2.70 -16.96 1.81
C LEU A 196 -1.64 -18.05 1.73
N GLN A 197 -0.80 -18.02 0.69
CA GLN A 197 0.26 -18.99 0.46
C GLN A 197 1.65 -18.43 0.78
N ARG A 198 1.84 -17.12 0.58
CA ARG A 198 3.12 -16.46 0.87
C ARG A 198 2.91 -15.09 1.49
N ILE A 199 3.70 -14.80 2.52
CA ILE A 199 3.77 -13.49 3.14
C ILE A 199 5.21 -12.96 3.15
N TRP A 200 5.39 -11.68 2.85
CA TRP A 200 6.61 -10.95 3.16
C TRP A 200 6.33 -9.94 4.27
N VAL A 201 7.11 -10.05 5.33
CA VAL A 201 6.98 -9.23 6.53
C VAL A 201 8.39 -8.94 7.05
N SER A 202 8.65 -7.67 7.29
CA SER A 202 9.87 -7.21 7.95
C SER A 202 9.51 -6.68 9.32
N ARG A 203 10.45 -6.77 10.26
CA ARG A 203 10.33 -6.08 11.54
C ARG A 203 10.17 -4.58 11.23
N PRO A 204 9.05 -3.94 11.61
CA PRO A 204 8.90 -2.50 11.44
C PRO A 204 10.09 -1.82 12.10
N ARG A 205 10.76 -0.91 11.38
CA ARG A 205 11.84 -0.11 11.97
C ARG A 205 11.21 0.95 12.87
N TRP A 206 11.63 0.97 14.13
CA TRP A 206 11.25 2.00 15.09
C TRP A 206 12.29 3.12 15.00
N SER A 207 11.86 4.34 14.73
CA SER A 207 12.76 5.51 14.77
C SER A 207 12.03 6.69 15.39
N GLY A 208 12.57 7.24 16.48
CA GLY A 208 12.06 8.46 17.10
C GLY A 208 12.35 8.54 18.61
N PRO A 209 12.50 9.74 19.18
CA PRO A 209 12.87 9.95 20.58
C PRO A 209 11.82 9.47 21.61
N LEU A 210 10.57 9.24 21.18
CA LEU A 210 9.46 8.82 22.06
C LEU A 210 9.41 7.31 22.33
N ILE A 211 10.32 6.53 21.72
CA ILE A 211 10.42 5.07 21.93
C ILE A 211 10.80 4.75 23.38
N ILE A 212 11.69 5.56 23.96
CA ILE A 212 12.25 5.35 25.31
C ILE A 212 11.17 5.50 26.40
N LEU A 213 10.05 6.15 26.11
CA LEU A 213 9.02 6.47 27.10
C LEU A 213 7.91 5.43 27.22
N ASN A 214 7.82 4.43 26.33
CA ASN A 214 6.66 3.52 26.24
C ASN A 214 6.99 2.04 26.00
N GLU A 215 8.25 1.62 26.17
CA GLU A 215 8.67 0.22 25.98
C GLU A 215 7.90 -0.79 26.86
N HIS A 216 7.26 -0.34 27.93
CA HIS A 216 6.49 -1.20 28.83
C HIS A 216 4.98 -1.27 28.53
N SER A 217 4.41 -0.40 27.69
CA SER A 217 2.95 -0.31 27.50
C SER A 217 2.44 -0.91 26.19
N PHE A 218 3.27 -0.99 25.14
CA PHE A 218 2.86 -1.52 23.84
C PHE A 218 3.58 -2.82 23.48
N ILE A 219 2.88 -3.95 23.58
CA ILE A 219 3.37 -5.27 23.19
C ILE A 219 2.56 -5.72 21.96
N PRO A 220 3.13 -5.69 20.74
CA PRO A 220 2.41 -6.16 19.57
C PRO A 220 2.24 -7.68 19.64
N ARG A 221 1.12 -8.16 19.07
CA ARG A 221 0.86 -9.59 18.95
C ARG A 221 1.95 -10.26 18.12
N CYS A 222 2.30 -11.50 18.49
CA CYS A 222 3.28 -12.26 17.73
C CYS A 222 2.76 -12.58 16.33
N VAL A 223 3.53 -12.25 15.30
CA VAL A 223 3.23 -12.57 13.90
C VAL A 223 2.97 -14.06 13.70
N TYR A 224 3.74 -14.93 14.37
CA TYR A 224 3.51 -16.38 14.32
C TYR A 224 2.08 -16.76 14.72
N TYR A 225 1.60 -16.29 15.87
CA TYR A 225 0.25 -16.62 16.34
C TYR A 225 -0.83 -16.06 15.41
N VAL A 226 -0.64 -14.85 14.88
CA VAL A 226 -1.55 -14.28 13.88
C VAL A 226 -1.63 -15.16 12.63
N LEU A 227 -0.50 -15.67 12.15
CA LEU A 227 -0.45 -16.51 10.95
C LEU A 227 -1.03 -17.90 11.20
N VAL A 228 -0.75 -18.51 12.35
CA VAL A 228 -1.31 -19.83 12.72
C VAL A 228 -2.84 -19.77 12.77
N GLU A 229 -3.40 -18.71 13.33
CA GLU A 229 -4.86 -18.55 13.44
C GLU A 229 -5.51 -18.13 12.13
N GLY A 230 -4.82 -17.32 11.32
CA GLY A 230 -5.42 -16.60 10.20
C GLY A 230 -5.07 -17.09 8.81
N ALA A 231 -4.02 -17.90 8.64
CA ALA A 231 -3.47 -18.26 7.34
C ALA A 231 -3.16 -19.77 7.22
N PRO A 232 -4.19 -20.64 7.23
CA PRO A 232 -4.01 -22.10 7.22
C PRO A 232 -3.32 -22.65 5.96
N ALA A 233 -3.43 -21.96 4.82
CA ALA A 233 -2.81 -22.37 3.56
C ALA A 233 -1.36 -21.86 3.38
N LEU A 234 -0.76 -21.24 4.40
CA LEU A 234 0.53 -20.60 4.31
C LEU A 234 1.65 -21.61 4.09
N LYS A 235 2.48 -21.36 3.08
CA LYS A 235 3.61 -22.21 2.69
C LYS A 235 4.95 -21.52 2.81
N VAL A 236 4.99 -20.18 2.71
CA VAL A 236 6.24 -19.41 2.66
C VAL A 236 6.12 -18.13 3.47
N ILE A 237 7.10 -17.90 4.36
CA ILE A 237 7.30 -16.62 5.06
C ILE A 237 8.63 -16.03 4.61
N ASN A 238 8.60 -14.85 4.01
CA ASN A 238 9.74 -14.19 3.39
C ASN A 238 10.38 -15.10 2.32
N SER A 239 11.56 -15.64 2.63
CA SER A 239 12.31 -16.59 1.79
C SER A 239 12.32 -18.01 2.39
N TYR A 240 11.70 -18.23 3.54
CA TYR A 240 11.64 -19.50 4.24
C TYR A 240 10.40 -20.30 3.87
N ARG A 241 10.58 -21.56 3.45
CA ARG A 241 9.49 -22.51 3.19
C ARG A 241 9.12 -23.22 4.49
N LEU A 242 7.84 -23.18 4.85
CA LEU A 242 7.32 -23.78 6.06
C LEU A 242 7.24 -25.30 5.94
N GLU A 243 7.50 -25.98 7.05
CA GLU A 243 7.25 -27.41 7.24
C GLU A 243 5.74 -27.69 7.35
N GLU A 244 5.27 -28.90 7.04
CA GLU A 244 3.83 -29.21 7.01
C GLU A 244 3.11 -28.99 8.35
N ASN A 245 3.82 -29.17 9.46
CA ASN A 245 3.31 -29.07 10.83
C ASN A 245 3.80 -27.79 11.55
N TRP A 246 4.20 -26.75 10.81
CA TRP A 246 4.75 -25.51 11.36
C TRP A 246 3.83 -24.81 12.38
N THR A 247 2.52 -25.13 12.39
CA THR A 247 1.54 -24.59 13.34
C THR A 247 1.63 -25.21 14.73
N ARG A 248 2.25 -26.40 14.87
CA ARG A 248 2.37 -27.13 16.14
C ARG A 248 3.52 -26.63 17.02
N GLY A 249 4.43 -25.84 16.48
CA GLY A 249 5.60 -25.35 17.21
C GLY A 249 6.57 -24.59 16.33
N LEU A 250 7.45 -23.83 16.97
CA LEU A 250 8.47 -23.04 16.30
C LEU A 250 9.73 -23.88 16.07
N SER A 251 9.99 -24.27 14.82
CA SER A 251 11.30 -24.82 14.45
C SER A 251 12.39 -23.74 14.55
N GLY A 252 13.65 -24.15 14.72
CA GLY A 252 14.77 -23.21 14.91
C GLY A 252 14.97 -22.24 13.72
N GLU A 253 14.72 -22.69 12.50
CA GLU A 253 14.75 -21.86 11.27
C GLU A 253 13.57 -20.87 11.22
N LEU A 254 12.37 -21.33 11.58
CA LEU A 254 11.18 -20.47 11.66
C LEU A 254 11.36 -19.38 12.72
N HIS A 255 11.88 -19.73 13.88
CA HIS A 255 12.19 -18.76 14.93
C HIS A 255 13.22 -17.72 14.44
N ARG A 256 14.28 -18.15 13.73
CA ARG A 256 15.25 -17.24 13.10
C ARG A 256 14.59 -16.26 12.12
N THR A 257 13.72 -16.76 11.24
CA THR A 257 12.96 -15.93 10.31
C THR A 257 12.09 -14.91 11.04
N LEU A 258 11.41 -15.34 12.11
CA LEU A 258 10.54 -14.48 12.92
C LEU A 258 11.31 -13.42 13.70
N ARG A 259 12.58 -13.65 14.08
CA ARG A 259 13.41 -12.58 14.66
C ARG A 259 13.52 -11.38 13.73
N HIS A 260 13.62 -11.58 12.42
CA HIS A 260 13.72 -10.48 11.45
C HIS A 260 12.36 -9.91 11.01
N ALA A 261 11.24 -10.54 11.41
CA ALA A 261 9.89 -10.18 10.97
C ALA A 261 8.97 -9.69 12.09
N CYS A 262 9.19 -10.13 13.33
CA CYS A 262 8.26 -9.94 14.44
C CYS A 262 8.84 -9.01 15.51
N SER A 263 8.01 -8.07 15.98
CA SER A 263 8.35 -7.12 17.06
C SER A 263 7.72 -7.48 18.41
N CYS A 264 7.33 -8.74 18.64
CA CYS A 264 6.80 -9.15 19.94
C CYS A 264 7.94 -9.42 20.93
N GLN A 265 7.66 -9.36 22.23
CA GLN A 265 8.64 -9.55 23.29
C GLN A 265 9.46 -10.86 23.14
N LYS A 266 8.81 -11.98 22.76
CA LYS A 266 9.48 -13.28 22.55
C LYS A 266 10.55 -13.25 21.44
N HIS A 267 10.36 -12.44 20.40
CA HIS A 267 11.28 -12.36 19.26
C HIS A 267 12.20 -11.14 19.32
N LEU A 268 11.88 -10.14 20.15
CA LEU A 268 12.72 -9.00 20.48
C LEU A 268 13.82 -9.36 21.49
N ASN A 269 13.49 -10.09 22.56
CA ASN A 269 14.38 -10.38 23.69
C ASN A 269 15.59 -11.29 23.38
N SER A 270 15.83 -11.62 22.12
CA SER A 270 17.02 -12.37 21.72
C SER A 270 18.25 -11.49 21.48
N TRP A 271 18.14 -10.16 21.62
CA TRP A 271 19.22 -9.17 21.45
C TRP A 271 19.58 -8.45 22.76
N ALA A 272 19.36 -9.08 23.92
CA ALA A 272 19.79 -8.57 25.24
C ALA A 272 20.33 -9.67 26.18
N LEU A 273 21.01 -10.67 25.59
CA LEU A 273 21.96 -11.55 26.28
C LEU A 273 23.20 -11.69 25.38
N MET A 274 23.84 -10.55 25.11
CA MET A 274 25.26 -10.40 24.80
C MET A 274 25.61 -8.93 24.98
#